data_AF-A0A392R6S3-F1
#
_entry.id   AF-A0A392R6S3-F1
#
_cell.length_a   1.000
_cell.length_b   1.000
_cell.length_c   1.000
_cell.angle_alpha   90.00
_cell.angle_beta   90.00
_cell.angle_gamma   90.00
#
_symmetry.space_group_name_H-M   'P 1'
#
loop_
_entity.id
_entity.type
_entity.pdbx_description
1 polymer ?
#
loop_
_entity_poly.entity_id
_entity_poly.type
_entity_poly.pdbx_seq_one_letter_code
_entity_poly.pdbx_strand_id
1 'polypeptide(L)'
;MGGSPLCERFGRLFDMAENKTCTVAEMSSSGWGEGEAWAQTSDSWRWQPDLATGYSVRGAYQLLTSQDSVTLSAVEDLLWHKQVPLKVSILAWRLLRDRLPTKVNLVTRGIISSEDHFCV
;
A
#
# COMPACT_ATOMS: atom_id res chain seq x y z
N MET A 1 15.40 -26.35 2.47
CA MET A 1 14.56 -25.36 3.19
C MET A 1 13.37 -26.10 3.77
N GLY A 2 13.51 -26.67 4.96
CA GLY A 2 12.38 -27.29 5.67
C GLY A 2 11.60 -26.20 6.39
N GLY A 3 10.37 -25.93 5.99
CA GLY A 3 9.48 -25.07 6.75
C GLY A 3 9.00 -25.82 7.99
N SER A 4 9.04 -25.17 9.16
CA SER A 4 8.44 -25.72 10.37
C SER A 4 6.91 -25.89 10.15
N PRO A 5 6.33 -27.02 10.60
CA PRO A 5 4.89 -27.26 10.57
C PRO A 5 4.07 -26.10 11.15
N LEU A 6 2.82 -25.94 10.68
CA LEU A 6 1.92 -24.89 11.15
C LEU A 6 1.64 -24.99 12.65
N CYS A 7 1.54 -26.21 13.19
CA CYS A 7 1.37 -26.46 14.62
C CYS A 7 2.59 -26.02 15.45
N GLU A 8 3.80 -26.12 14.89
CA GLU A 8 5.02 -25.64 15.55
C GLU A 8 5.16 -24.12 15.46
N ARG A 9 4.82 -23.53 14.31
CA ARG A 9 5.02 -22.10 14.06
C ARG A 9 3.89 -21.21 14.60
N PHE A 10 2.66 -21.73 14.59
CA PHE A 10 1.44 -20.99 14.92
C PHE A 10 0.47 -21.85 15.74
N GLY A 11 0.96 -22.51 16.80
CA GLY A 11 0.18 -23.41 17.65
C GLY A 11 -1.19 -22.85 18.07
N ARG A 12 -1.26 -21.58 18.50
CA ARG A 12 -2.56 -20.98 18.89
C ARG A 12 -3.59 -20.90 17.77
N LEU A 13 -3.16 -20.54 16.56
CA LEU A 13 -4.03 -20.48 15.38
C LEU A 13 -4.43 -21.89 14.94
N PHE A 14 -3.51 -22.84 15.09
CA PHE A 14 -3.74 -24.25 14.81
C PHE A 14 -4.75 -24.85 15.78
N ASP A 15 -4.59 -24.67 17.09
CA ASP A 15 -5.49 -25.18 18.12
C ASP A 15 -6.89 -24.53 18.01
N MET A 16 -6.97 -23.25 17.64
CA MET A 16 -8.23 -22.56 17.36
C MET A 16 -8.89 -23.07 16.06
N ALA A 17 -8.09 -23.47 15.07
CA ALA A 17 -8.57 -24.08 13.84
C ALA A 17 -9.05 -25.52 14.06
N GLU A 18 -8.47 -26.27 15.00
CA GLU A 18 -8.95 -27.59 15.40
C GLU A 18 -10.21 -27.49 16.28
N ASN A 19 -10.27 -26.51 17.18
CA ASN A 19 -11.35 -26.37 18.15
C ASN A 19 -12.37 -25.28 17.78
N LYS A 20 -13.06 -25.48 16.65
CA LYS A 20 -14.02 -24.51 16.08
C LYS A 20 -15.33 -24.37 16.86
N THR A 21 -15.62 -25.30 17.77
CA THR A 21 -16.88 -25.34 18.54
C THR A 21 -16.72 -24.91 19.99
N CYS A 22 -15.48 -24.72 20.47
CA CYS A 22 -15.23 -24.23 21.81
C CYS A 22 -15.66 -22.76 21.93
N THR A 23 -16.36 -22.47 23.03
CA THR A 23 -16.81 -21.12 23.33
C THR A 23 -15.70 -20.30 23.98
N VAL A 24 -15.77 -18.97 23.87
CA VAL A 24 -14.80 -18.05 24.49
C VAL A 24 -14.72 -18.25 26.02
N ALA A 25 -15.83 -18.64 26.65
CA ALA A 25 -15.87 -18.94 28.08
C ALA A 25 -15.04 -20.18 28.43
N GLU A 26 -15.16 -21.25 27.65
CA GLU A 26 -14.38 -22.49 27.84
C GLU A 26 -12.89 -22.29 27.55
N MET A 27 -12.54 -21.46 26.56
CA MET A 27 -11.15 -21.06 26.30
C MET A 27 -10.56 -20.31 27.50
N SER A 28 -11.34 -19.38 28.09
CA SER A 28 -10.93 -18.63 29.27
C SER A 28 -10.74 -19.54 30.48
N SER A 29 -11.63 -20.51 30.69
CA SER A 29 -11.51 -21.49 31.79
C SER A 29 -10.33 -22.45 31.62
N SER A 30 -9.87 -22.67 30.39
CA SER A 30 -8.75 -23.57 30.09
C SER A 30 -7.37 -22.92 30.27
N GLY A 31 -7.28 -21.72 30.86
CA GLY A 31 -6.01 -21.05 31.14
C GLY A 31 -5.38 -20.33 29.94
N TRP A 32 -6.09 -20.19 28.82
CA TRP A 32 -5.60 -19.49 27.62
C TRP A 32 -5.50 -17.96 27.81
N GLY A 33 -5.98 -17.45 28.95
CA GLY A 33 -5.92 -16.04 29.36
C GLY A 33 -4.80 -15.72 30.36
N GLU A 34 -4.16 -16.71 30.98
CA GLU A 34 -3.04 -16.52 31.90
C GLU A 34 -1.75 -16.91 31.17
N GLY A 35 -1.20 -15.92 30.47
CA GLY A 35 -0.01 -16.09 29.65
C GLY A 35 1.23 -16.37 30.50
N GLU A 36 1.59 -17.63 30.63
CA GLU A 36 2.98 -18.00 30.91
C GLU A 36 3.78 -18.07 29.59
N ALA A 37 4.92 -17.38 29.58
CA ALA A 37 6.02 -17.51 28.64
C ALA A 37 5.84 -17.02 27.19
N TRP A 38 5.49 -15.73 27.02
CA TRP A 38 6.15 -14.93 25.97
C TRP A 38 6.93 -13.85 26.68
N ALA A 39 8.26 -13.90 26.60
CA ALA A 39 9.10 -12.76 26.91
C ALA A 39 8.69 -11.62 25.95
N GLN A 40 7.77 -10.78 26.44
CA GLN A 40 7.42 -9.41 26.05
C GLN A 40 7.99 -8.89 24.73
N THR A 41 7.76 -9.58 23.62
CA THR A 41 7.92 -8.95 22.31
C THR A 41 6.57 -8.36 21.99
N SER A 42 6.33 -7.16 22.53
CA SER A 42 5.17 -6.37 22.15
C SER A 42 5.25 -6.11 20.65
N ASP A 43 4.24 -6.56 19.92
CA ASP A 43 4.07 -6.17 18.52
C ASP A 43 4.01 -4.65 18.45
N SER A 44 4.88 -4.05 17.63
CA SER A 44 4.99 -2.60 17.48
C SER A 44 4.91 -2.22 16.01
N TRP A 45 4.08 -1.23 15.72
CA TRP A 45 4.04 -0.59 14.41
C TRP A 45 5.29 0.26 14.22
N ARG A 46 6.02 0.00 13.14
CA ARG A 46 7.24 0.75 12.78
C ARG A 46 7.04 1.45 11.46
N TRP A 47 7.37 2.74 11.44
CA TRP A 47 7.45 3.52 10.22
C TRP A 47 8.75 3.18 9.49
N GLN A 48 8.68 2.43 8.39
CA GLN A 48 9.87 1.98 7.66
C GLN A 48 10.75 3.10 7.11
N PRO A 49 10.20 4.23 6.59
CA PRO A 49 11.05 5.27 6.00
C PRO A 49 11.96 6.00 6.99
N ASP A 50 11.62 6.02 8.27
CA ASP A 50 12.50 6.52 9.33
C ASP A 50 12.26 5.73 10.62
N LEU A 51 13.17 4.80 10.90
CA LEU A 51 13.12 3.95 12.09
C LEU A 51 13.60 4.66 13.36
N ALA A 52 14.32 5.78 13.24
CA ALA A 52 14.87 6.52 14.37
C ALA A 52 13.90 7.56 14.91
N THR A 53 13.30 8.36 14.02
CA THR A 53 12.32 9.41 14.39
C THR A 53 10.88 8.88 14.36
N GLY A 54 10.62 7.81 13.61
CA GLY A 54 9.27 7.29 13.39
C GLY A 54 8.48 8.09 12.34
N TYR A 55 7.15 7.98 12.38
CA TYR A 55 6.29 8.71 11.45
C TYR A 55 6.26 10.20 11.79
N SER A 56 6.62 11.04 10.82
CA SER A 56 6.42 12.48 10.89
C SER A 56 5.70 12.94 9.63
N VAL A 57 4.70 13.82 9.81
CA VAL A 57 3.95 14.42 8.69
C VAL A 57 4.91 15.11 7.71
N ARG A 58 5.94 15.79 8.22
CA ARG A 58 6.97 16.44 7.40
C ARG A 58 7.77 15.41 6.58
N GLY A 59 8.20 14.31 7.22
CA GLY A 59 8.95 13.25 6.54
C GLY A 59 8.12 12.53 5.49
N ALA A 60 6.86 12.21 5.80
CA ALA A 60 5.92 11.63 4.85
C ALA A 60 5.68 12.56 3.64
N TYR A 61 5.46 13.85 3.88
CA TYR A 61 5.27 14.83 2.82
C TYR A 61 6.52 14.97 1.95
N GLN A 62 7.71 14.98 2.54
CA GLN A 62 8.98 15.01 1.81
C GLN A 62 9.19 13.75 0.95
N LEU A 63 8.84 12.56 1.46
CA LEU A 63 8.93 11.31 0.69
C LEU A 63 8.02 11.35 -0.53
N LEU A 64 6.75 11.71 -0.33
CA LEU A 64 5.78 11.83 -1.42
C LEU A 64 6.22 12.89 -2.44
N THR A 65 6.67 14.06 -1.97
CA THR A 65 7.02 15.18 -2.85
C THR A 65 8.37 14.99 -3.55
N SER A 66 9.34 14.30 -2.94
CA SER A 66 10.65 14.03 -3.55
C SER A 66 10.55 13.07 -4.73
N GLN A 67 9.69 12.05 -4.64
CA GLN A 67 9.48 11.09 -5.73
C GLN A 67 8.79 11.74 -6.94
N ASP A 68 7.79 12.58 -6.70
CA ASP A 68 7.09 13.31 -7.76
C ASP A 68 7.94 14.42 -8.38
N SER A 69 8.73 15.15 -7.57
CA SER A 69 9.53 16.26 -8.07
C SER A 69 10.74 15.83 -8.91
N VAL A 70 11.42 14.75 -8.54
CA VAL A 70 12.63 14.28 -9.27
C VAL A 70 12.27 13.72 -10.64
N THR A 71 11.12 13.06 -10.77
CA THR A 71 10.69 12.45 -12.03
C THR A 71 10.03 13.45 -12.98
N LEU A 72 9.29 14.45 -12.47
CA LEU A 72 8.63 15.45 -13.32
C LEU A 72 9.57 16.58 -13.75
N SER A 73 10.47 17.06 -12.88
CA SER A 73 11.29 18.26 -13.15
C SER A 73 12.19 18.11 -14.39
N ALA A 74 12.96 17.01 -14.47
CA ALA A 74 13.83 16.76 -15.62
C ALA A 74 13.05 16.56 -16.94
N VAL A 75 11.82 16.05 -16.85
CA VAL A 75 10.96 15.85 -18.00
C VAL A 75 10.32 17.17 -18.41
N GLU A 76 9.92 18.03 -17.48
CA GLU A 76 9.35 19.36 -17.74
C GLU A 76 10.32 20.26 -18.51
N ASP A 77 11.61 20.27 -18.16
CA ASP A 77 12.63 21.02 -18.88
C ASP A 77 12.78 20.56 -20.34
N LEU A 78 12.61 19.26 -20.60
CA LEU A 78 12.65 18.69 -21.94
C LEU A 78 11.36 18.97 -22.72
N LEU A 79 10.20 18.92 -22.05
CA LEU A 79 8.88 19.15 -22.65
C LEU A 79 8.73 20.56 -23.20
N TRP A 80 9.21 21.56 -22.49
CA TRP A 80 9.06 22.97 -22.85
C TRP A 80 10.25 23.54 -23.64
N HIS A 81 11.13 22.66 -24.13
CA HIS A 81 12.29 23.05 -24.91
C HIS A 81 11.88 23.78 -26.21
N LYS A 82 12.56 24.88 -26.56
CA LYS A 82 12.21 25.77 -27.69
C LYS A 82 12.16 25.07 -29.06
N GLN A 83 12.85 23.94 -29.22
CA GLN A 83 12.86 23.16 -30.47
C GLN A 83 11.67 22.20 -30.60
N VAL A 84 10.91 21.97 -29.52
CA VAL A 84 9.73 21.12 -29.53
C VAL A 84 8.52 21.96 -29.92
N PRO A 85 7.78 21.60 -30.99
CA PRO A 85 6.55 22.29 -31.34
C PRO A 85 5.54 22.24 -30.17
N LEU A 86 4.90 23.36 -29.87
CA LEU A 86 4.02 23.51 -28.70
C LEU A 86 2.91 22.44 -28.60
N LYS A 87 2.40 21.96 -29.74
CA LYS A 87 1.40 20.88 -29.79
C LYS A 87 1.92 19.58 -29.18
N VAL A 88 3.20 19.25 -29.40
CA VAL A 88 3.86 18.05 -28.86
C VAL A 88 4.06 18.20 -27.36
N SER A 89 4.53 19.37 -26.90
CA SER A 89 4.69 19.68 -25.47
C SER A 89 3.36 19.56 -24.71
N ILE A 90 2.28 20.13 -25.25
CA ILE A 90 0.95 20.06 -24.64
C ILE A 90 0.44 18.61 -24.61
N LEU A 91 0.65 17.84 -25.68
CA LEU A 91 0.26 16.42 -25.74
C LEU A 91 1.01 15.60 -24.68
N ALA A 92 2.33 15.75 -24.60
CA ALA A 92 3.17 15.01 -23.67
C ALA A 92 2.93 15.43 -22.20
N TRP A 93 2.68 16.71 -21.93
CA TRP A 93 2.26 17.17 -20.60
C TRP A 93 0.91 16.59 -20.18
N ARG A 94 -0.06 16.51 -21.10
CA ARG A 94 -1.33 15.83 -20.84
C ARG A 94 -1.16 14.34 -20.60
N LEU A 95 -0.21 13.69 -21.29
CA LEU A 95 0.10 12.28 -21.12
C LEU A 95 0.73 12.01 -19.74
N LEU A 96 1.75 12.78 -19.35
CA LEU A 96 2.43 12.63 -18.06
C LEU A 96 1.50 12.82 -16.86
N ARG A 97 0.48 13.66 -17.01
CA ARG A 97 -0.51 13.93 -15.97
C ARG A 97 -1.76 13.04 -16.07
N ASP A 98 -1.73 12.04 -16.94
CA ASP A 98 -2.84 11.14 -17.21
C ASP A 98 -4.17 11.88 -17.47
N ARG A 99 -4.09 12.93 -18.29
CA ARG A 99 -5.21 13.83 -18.66
C ARG A 99 -5.62 13.72 -20.11
N LEU A 100 -5.12 12.72 -20.83
CA LEU A 100 -5.67 12.39 -22.13
C LEU A 100 -7.08 11.79 -21.95
N PRO A 101 -8.03 12.09 -22.84
CA PRO A 101 -9.37 11.54 -22.80
C PRO A 101 -9.37 10.07 -23.27
N THR A 102 -8.58 9.23 -22.61
CA THR A 102 -8.63 7.78 -22.79
C THR A 102 -9.81 7.23 -22.00
N LYS A 103 -10.35 6.12 -22.45
CA LYS A 103 -11.46 5.43 -21.80
C LYS A 103 -11.16 5.13 -20.32
N VAL A 104 -9.95 4.66 -20.04
CA VAL A 104 -9.45 4.41 -18.67
C VAL A 104 -9.52 5.68 -17.83
N ASN A 105 -8.98 6.80 -18.32
CA ASN A 105 -8.92 8.05 -17.55
C ASN A 105 -10.31 8.66 -17.31
N LEU A 106 -11.24 8.44 -18.24
CA LEU A 106 -12.62 8.87 -18.08
C LEU A 106 -13.35 8.02 -17.03
N VAL A 107 -13.10 6.70 -16.94
CA VAL A 107 -13.64 5.86 -15.86
C VAL A 107 -13.01 6.19 -14.51
N THR A 108 -11.68 6.34 -14.43
CA THR A 108 -10.99 6.69 -13.17
C THR A 108 -11.51 8.02 -12.58
N ARG A 109 -11.98 8.94 -13.44
CA ARG A 109 -12.58 10.21 -13.03
C ARG A 109 -14.09 10.15 -12.78
N GLY A 110 -14.74 9.02 -13.02
CA GLY A 110 -16.18 8.85 -12.90
C GLY A 110 -17.00 9.61 -13.94
N ILE A 111 -16.41 9.94 -15.09
CA ILE A 111 -17.12 10.63 -16.19
C ILE A 111 -17.98 9.64 -16.98
N ILE A 112 -17.48 8.41 -17.16
CA ILE A 112 -18.22 7.29 -17.75
C ILE A 112 -18.36 6.16 -16.74
N SER A 113 -19.42 5.36 -16.87
CA SER A 113 -19.68 4.26 -15.95
C SER A 113 -18.60 3.18 -16.09
N SER A 114 -18.29 2.50 -14.98
CA SER A 114 -17.36 1.37 -14.99
C SER A 114 -17.85 0.21 -15.89
N GLU A 115 -19.15 0.11 -16.12
CA GLU A 115 -19.75 -0.90 -17.01
C GLU A 115 -19.45 -0.61 -18.49
N ASP A 116 -19.31 0.66 -18.87
CA ASP A 116 -18.91 1.06 -20.21
C ASP A 116 -17.44 0.70 -20.49
N HIS A 117 -16.66 0.32 -19.47
CA HIS A 117 -15.24 0.02 -19.59
C HIS A 117 -14.94 -1.16 -20.53
N PHE A 118 -15.93 -2.06 -20.74
CA PHE A 118 -15.81 -3.28 -21.56
C PHE A 118 -16.45 -3.18 -22.95
N CYS A 119 -17.22 -2.12 -23.24
CA CYS A 119 -17.86 -1.95 -24.55
C CYS A 119 -16.82 -1.50 -25.61
N VAL A 120 -16.60 -2.31 -26.65
CA VAL A 120 -15.69 -2.03 -27.79
C VAL A 120 -16.44 -1.25 -28.86
#